data_AF-A0A8H8CR23-F1
#
_entry.id   AF-A0A8H8CR23-F1
#
_cell.length_a   1.000
_cell.length_b   1.000
_cell.length_c   1.000
_cell.angle_alpha   90.00
_cell.angle_beta   90.00
_cell.angle_gamma   90.00
#
_symmetry.space_group_name_H-M   'P 1'
#
loop_
_entity.id
_entity.type
_entity.pdbx_description
1 polymer ?
#
loop_
_entity_poly.entity_id
_entity_poly.type
_entity_poly.pdbx_seq_one_letter_code
_entity_poly.pdbx_strand_id
1 'polypeptide(L)'
;MSWNTFECQNPDLCVKSAVDGTIYPASRAALMTSDVFKDMFACCDVGPSDPKGEDALELQETGGELAALLRLLHDPPPPPEQIPTDDLFQKIRYNLATVIPLPLLVSLLFRLVDKYAIAEAVAANLRVHLRANAPAYPLEVYGFATLHEMDWEASEASQFVRPMASYRLDDIAVLPSVISYHKLVKLQHFRVKALQDLLLAEEIFPHGYGACTTHNESTTTSWDRQRKALMGRIDSATDVAGEMSALTETFVACKSCYKACTAAVEMLAYKCKRLPRRLDQVSNLW
;
A
#
# COMPACT_ATOMS: atom_id res chain seq x y z
N MET A 1 -8.07 -16.24 -10.63
CA MET A 1 -8.02 -15.85 -12.06
C MET A 1 -6.69 -16.35 -12.63
N SER A 2 -6.70 -17.16 -13.69
CA SER A 2 -5.47 -17.49 -14.42
C SER A 2 -5.01 -16.26 -15.19
N TRP A 3 -3.70 -16.08 -15.44
CA TRP A 3 -3.14 -15.01 -16.28
C TRP A 3 -2.51 -15.51 -17.59
N ASN A 4 -2.45 -16.83 -17.78
CA ASN A 4 -1.70 -17.46 -18.89
C ASN A 4 -2.58 -18.06 -20.01
N THR A 5 -3.87 -17.71 -20.06
CA THR A 5 -4.82 -18.26 -21.04
C THR A 5 -5.76 -17.14 -21.49
N PHE A 6 -6.39 -17.20 -22.65
CA PHE A 6 -7.34 -16.14 -23.02
C PHE A 6 -8.35 -16.70 -24.00
N GLU A 7 -9.60 -16.29 -23.83
CA GLU A 7 -10.71 -16.65 -24.67
C GLU A 7 -11.52 -15.39 -24.98
N CYS A 8 -11.86 -15.19 -26.24
CA CYS A 8 -12.66 -14.05 -26.69
C CYS A 8 -14.00 -14.55 -27.25
N GLN A 9 -15.09 -13.95 -26.78
CA GLN A 9 -16.40 -14.14 -27.39
C GLN A 9 -16.51 -13.22 -28.60
N ASN A 10 -16.89 -13.77 -29.76
CA ASN A 10 -17.05 -13.04 -31.04
C ASN A 10 -15.77 -12.32 -31.51
N PRO A 11 -14.68 -13.06 -31.79
CA PRO A 11 -13.45 -12.46 -32.30
C PRO A 11 -13.62 -11.95 -33.74
N ASP A 12 -13.01 -10.82 -34.05
CA ASP A 12 -12.95 -10.21 -35.38
C ASP A 12 -11.52 -10.05 -35.90
N LEU A 13 -10.51 -10.45 -35.12
CA LEU A 13 -9.11 -10.56 -35.52
C LEU A 13 -8.35 -11.62 -34.72
N CYS A 14 -7.16 -11.97 -35.18
CA CYS A 14 -6.22 -12.82 -34.46
C CYS A 14 -4.99 -12.02 -34.04
N VAL A 15 -4.51 -12.24 -32.82
CA VAL A 15 -3.25 -11.67 -32.33
C VAL A 15 -2.26 -12.80 -32.11
N LYS A 16 -1.07 -12.69 -32.71
CA LYS A 16 -0.04 -13.72 -32.72
C LYS A 16 1.20 -13.25 -31.97
N SER A 17 1.77 -14.13 -31.16
CA SER A 17 3.11 -13.95 -30.60
C SER A 17 4.17 -14.19 -31.67
N ALA A 18 5.05 -13.21 -31.88
CA ALA A 18 6.24 -13.34 -32.70
C ALA A 18 7.30 -14.27 -32.07
N VAL A 19 7.25 -14.42 -30.74
CA VAL A 19 8.29 -15.11 -29.96
C VAL A 19 8.07 -16.63 -29.98
N ASP A 20 6.84 -17.07 -29.73
CA ASP A 20 6.51 -18.50 -29.62
C ASP A 20 5.41 -18.96 -30.58
N GLY A 21 4.88 -18.05 -31.42
CA GLY A 21 3.89 -18.37 -32.43
C GLY A 21 2.48 -18.60 -31.89
N THR A 22 2.24 -18.43 -30.59
CA THR A 22 0.91 -18.60 -29.98
C THR A 22 -0.07 -17.61 -30.58
N ILE A 23 -1.28 -18.06 -30.95
CA ILE A 23 -2.32 -17.24 -31.56
C ILE A 23 -3.52 -17.17 -30.61
N TYR A 24 -4.00 -15.97 -30.35
CA TYR A 24 -5.23 -15.72 -29.61
C TYR A 24 -6.27 -15.01 -30.49
N PRO A 25 -7.53 -15.49 -30.51
CA PRO A 25 -8.63 -14.73 -31.10
C PRO A 25 -8.95 -13.52 -30.22
N ALA A 26 -9.14 -12.33 -30.79
CA ALA A 26 -9.39 -11.09 -30.06
C ALA A 26 -10.47 -10.23 -30.73
N SER A 27 -10.89 -9.16 -30.04
CA SER A 27 -11.85 -8.18 -30.54
C SER A 27 -11.16 -6.84 -30.72
N ARG A 28 -11.25 -6.28 -31.92
CA ARG A 28 -10.72 -4.96 -32.26
C ARG A 28 -11.28 -3.92 -31.31
N ALA A 29 -12.57 -3.98 -31.01
CA ALA A 29 -13.24 -3.04 -30.11
C ALA A 29 -12.61 -3.00 -28.71
N ALA A 30 -12.18 -4.14 -28.17
CA ALA A 30 -11.51 -4.21 -26.88
C ALA A 30 -10.07 -3.68 -26.96
N LEU A 31 -9.33 -4.01 -28.02
CA LEU A 31 -7.97 -3.49 -28.25
C LEU A 31 -7.95 -1.96 -28.38
N MET A 32 -9.00 -1.37 -28.96
CA MET A 32 -9.20 0.08 -29.08
C MET A 32 -9.35 0.79 -27.71
N THR A 33 -9.24 0.11 -26.57
CA THR A 33 -9.11 0.75 -25.25
C THR A 33 -7.67 1.21 -24.96
N SER A 34 -6.70 0.78 -25.76
CA SER A 34 -5.29 1.20 -25.73
C SER A 34 -5.02 2.23 -26.83
N ASP A 35 -4.32 3.31 -26.50
CA ASP A 35 -4.01 4.35 -27.47
C ASP A 35 -3.04 3.86 -28.55
N VAL A 36 -2.11 2.97 -28.20
CA VAL A 36 -1.19 2.33 -29.15
C VAL A 36 -1.96 1.54 -30.22
N PHE A 37 -2.95 0.74 -29.82
CA PHE A 37 -3.74 -0.03 -30.79
C PHE A 37 -4.68 0.87 -31.60
N LYS A 38 -5.24 1.93 -31.01
CA LYS A 38 -6.01 2.94 -31.77
C LYS A 38 -5.20 3.52 -32.92
N ASP A 39 -4.00 3.99 -32.62
CA ASP A 39 -3.13 4.63 -33.61
C ASP A 39 -2.68 3.61 -34.67
N MET A 40 -2.31 2.41 -34.23
CA MET A 40 -1.94 1.32 -35.14
C MET A 40 -3.05 0.99 -36.13
N PHE A 41 -4.29 0.83 -35.66
CA PHE A 41 -5.43 0.54 -36.52
C PHE A 41 -5.86 1.72 -37.40
N ALA A 42 -5.64 2.96 -36.96
CA ALA A 42 -5.91 4.16 -37.76
C ALA A 42 -4.91 4.34 -38.91
N CYS A 43 -3.65 3.91 -38.75
CA CYS A 43 -2.64 3.96 -39.82
C CYS A 43 -2.78 2.81 -40.83
N CYS A 44 -3.44 1.71 -40.45
CA CYS A 44 -3.71 0.58 -41.32
C CYS A 44 -5.04 0.76 -42.07
N ASP A 45 -5.11 1.75 -42.95
CA ASP A 45 -6.25 1.92 -43.86
C ASP A 45 -6.26 0.83 -44.94
N VAL A 46 -7.47 0.32 -45.20
CA VAL A 46 -7.84 -0.83 -46.03
C VAL A 46 -7.46 -0.61 -47.50
N GLY A 47 -6.27 -1.06 -47.91
CA GLY A 47 -6.03 -1.44 -49.31
C GLY A 47 -6.87 -2.67 -49.68
N PRO A 48 -7.19 -2.91 -50.97
CA PRO A 48 -8.00 -4.05 -51.38
C PRO A 48 -7.29 -5.34 -50.98
N SER A 49 -7.72 -5.90 -49.86
CA SER A 49 -7.16 -7.06 -49.19
C SER A 49 -7.27 -8.29 -50.07
N ASP A 50 -6.13 -8.92 -50.32
CA ASP A 50 -6.02 -10.24 -50.92
C ASP A 50 -6.84 -11.23 -50.05
N PRO A 51 -7.88 -11.92 -50.58
CA PRO A 51 -8.85 -12.69 -49.80
C PRO A 51 -8.30 -13.96 -49.13
N LYS A 52 -6.96 -14.10 -49.00
CA LYS A 52 -6.26 -15.27 -48.47
C LYS A 52 -5.20 -14.96 -47.41
N GLY A 53 -4.96 -13.68 -47.07
CA GLY A 53 -4.06 -13.31 -45.98
C GLY A 53 -4.81 -13.27 -44.66
N GLU A 54 -4.60 -14.25 -43.80
CA GLU A 54 -4.94 -14.14 -42.37
C GLU A 54 -4.05 -13.04 -41.76
N ASP A 55 -4.51 -11.78 -41.81
CA ASP A 55 -3.83 -10.63 -41.20
C ASP A 55 -3.92 -10.74 -39.67
N ALA A 56 -3.13 -11.64 -39.10
CA ALA A 56 -2.93 -11.73 -37.66
C ALA A 56 -2.01 -10.58 -37.21
N LEU A 57 -2.46 -9.82 -36.21
CA LEU A 57 -1.65 -8.79 -35.57
C LEU A 57 -0.51 -9.46 -34.79
N GLU A 58 0.73 -9.29 -35.24
CA GLU A 58 1.89 -9.93 -34.61
C GLU A 58 2.56 -9.01 -33.57
N LEU A 59 2.73 -9.50 -32.33
CA LEU A 59 3.28 -8.77 -31.19
C LEU A 59 4.51 -9.50 -30.63
N GLN A 60 5.43 -8.76 -29.99
CA GLN A 60 6.72 -9.29 -29.49
C GLN A 60 6.63 -9.92 -28.09
N GLU A 61 5.41 -10.18 -27.64
CA GLU A 61 5.06 -10.70 -26.33
C GLU A 61 5.09 -12.22 -26.40
N THR A 62 5.55 -12.89 -25.35
CA THR A 62 5.32 -14.34 -25.23
C THR A 62 3.83 -14.63 -25.13
N GLY A 63 3.38 -15.85 -25.43
CA GLY A 63 1.98 -16.23 -25.37
C GLY A 63 1.34 -15.95 -23.99
N GLY A 64 2.08 -16.16 -22.90
CA GLY A 64 1.61 -15.85 -21.55
C GLY A 64 1.41 -14.35 -21.30
N GLU A 65 2.34 -13.51 -21.76
CA GLU A 65 2.23 -12.05 -21.64
C GLU A 65 1.11 -11.51 -22.54
N LEU A 66 0.96 -12.09 -23.73
CA LEU A 66 -0.11 -11.76 -24.66
C LEU A 66 -1.48 -12.11 -24.07
N ALA A 67 -1.63 -13.27 -23.43
CA ALA A 67 -2.84 -13.64 -22.73
C ALA A 67 -3.18 -12.65 -21.60
N ALA A 68 -2.17 -12.19 -20.84
CA ALA A 68 -2.36 -11.18 -19.80
C ALA A 68 -2.78 -9.81 -20.39
N LEU A 69 -2.14 -9.38 -21.48
CA LEU A 69 -2.51 -8.15 -22.20
C LEU A 69 -3.95 -8.19 -22.68
N LEU A 70 -4.34 -9.27 -23.35
CA LEU A 70 -5.69 -9.43 -23.88
C LEU A 70 -6.72 -9.48 -22.75
N ARG A 71 -6.41 -10.12 -21.62
CA ARG A 71 -7.27 -10.02 -20.42
C ARG A 71 -7.43 -8.60 -19.93
N LEU A 72 -6.35 -7.82 -19.80
CA LEU A 72 -6.44 -6.43 -19.34
C LEU A 72 -7.34 -5.57 -20.25
N LEU A 73 -7.34 -5.82 -21.56
CA LEU A 73 -8.10 -5.05 -22.54
C LEU A 73 -9.56 -5.51 -22.66
N HIS A 74 -9.82 -6.81 -22.51
CA HIS A 74 -11.16 -7.39 -22.69
C HIS A 74 -11.97 -7.51 -21.40
N ASP A 75 -11.32 -7.93 -20.31
CA ASP A 75 -11.94 -8.20 -19.01
C ASP A 75 -11.01 -7.68 -17.91
N PRO A 76 -10.87 -6.34 -17.79
CA PRO A 76 -9.96 -5.73 -16.83
C PRO A 76 -10.33 -6.17 -15.40
N PRO A 77 -9.34 -6.47 -14.54
CA PRO A 77 -9.62 -6.95 -13.20
C PRO A 77 -10.41 -5.90 -12.40
N PRO A 78 -11.45 -6.32 -11.66
CA PRO A 78 -12.14 -5.44 -10.74
C PRO A 78 -11.22 -5.09 -9.56
N PRO A 79 -11.45 -3.95 -8.87
CA PRO A 79 -10.70 -3.64 -7.65
C PRO A 79 -10.87 -4.76 -6.61
N PRO A 80 -9.87 -4.97 -5.73
CA PRO A 80 -9.93 -6.02 -4.71
C PRO A 80 -11.09 -5.77 -3.73
N GLU A 81 -11.71 -6.84 -3.28
CA GLU A 81 -12.84 -6.78 -2.34
C GLU A 81 -12.39 -6.20 -1.00
N GLN A 82 -13.19 -5.27 -0.47
CA GLN A 82 -12.95 -4.68 0.84
C GLN A 82 -13.65 -5.50 1.92
N ILE A 83 -12.96 -5.73 3.04
CA ILE A 83 -13.50 -6.39 4.22
C ILE A 83 -13.83 -5.32 5.26
N PRO A 84 -14.99 -5.42 5.94
CA PRO A 84 -15.32 -4.53 7.06
C PRO A 84 -14.21 -4.50 8.10
N THR A 85 -13.96 -3.32 8.68
CA THR A 85 -13.01 -3.15 9.77
C THR A 85 -13.68 -2.41 10.91
N ASP A 86 -13.54 -2.97 12.12
CA ASP A 86 -14.07 -2.37 13.34
C ASP A 86 -13.21 -1.18 13.82
N ASP A 87 -12.01 -0.99 13.25
CA ASP A 87 -11.13 0.12 13.61
C ASP A 87 -11.47 1.34 12.75
N LEU A 88 -12.21 2.29 13.33
CA LEU A 88 -12.56 3.59 12.72
C LEU A 88 -11.35 4.34 12.12
N PHE A 89 -10.13 3.98 12.52
CA PHE A 89 -8.88 4.62 12.10
C PHE A 89 -8.07 3.79 11.07
N GLN A 90 -8.36 2.50 10.87
CA GLN A 90 -7.87 1.75 9.71
C GLN A 90 -8.91 1.89 8.60
N LYS A 91 -8.61 2.63 7.54
CA LYS A 91 -9.65 2.98 6.57
C LYS A 91 -10.11 1.81 5.71
N ILE A 92 -9.24 0.86 5.33
CA ILE A 92 -9.60 -0.22 4.40
C ILE A 92 -8.74 -1.47 4.65
N ARG A 93 -9.37 -2.65 4.75
CA ARG A 93 -8.71 -3.96 4.65
C ARG A 93 -9.23 -4.67 3.41
N TYR A 94 -8.37 -5.42 2.73
CA TYR A 94 -8.71 -6.13 1.50
C TYR A 94 -8.74 -7.64 1.69
N ASN A 95 -9.62 -8.31 0.95
CA ASN A 95 -9.63 -9.75 0.84
C ASN A 95 -8.45 -10.22 -0.01
N LEU A 96 -7.43 -10.80 0.62
CA LEU A 96 -6.20 -11.24 -0.03
C LEU A 96 -6.43 -12.24 -1.17
N ALA A 97 -7.53 -13.01 -1.15
CA ALA A 97 -7.87 -13.94 -2.23
C ALA A 97 -8.23 -13.24 -3.56
N THR A 98 -8.62 -11.96 -3.48
CA THR A 98 -8.97 -11.12 -4.64
C THR A 98 -7.85 -10.18 -5.07
N VAL A 99 -6.77 -10.11 -4.30
CA VAL A 99 -5.63 -9.24 -4.57
C VAL A 99 -4.72 -9.91 -5.59
N ILE A 100 -4.41 -9.20 -6.68
CA ILE A 100 -3.42 -9.66 -7.64
C ILE A 100 -2.04 -9.69 -6.94
N PRO A 101 -1.30 -10.81 -6.99
CA PRO A 101 0.01 -10.91 -6.36
C PRO A 101 0.99 -9.86 -6.85
N LEU A 102 1.75 -9.26 -5.93
CA LEU A 102 2.70 -8.18 -6.24
C LEU A 102 3.67 -8.51 -7.39
N PRO A 103 4.34 -9.68 -7.45
CA PRO A 103 5.30 -9.96 -8.52
C PRO A 103 4.67 -9.87 -9.92
N LEU A 104 3.40 -10.29 -10.05
CA LEU A 104 2.66 -10.22 -11.30
C LEU A 104 2.28 -8.78 -11.65
N LEU A 105 1.87 -7.98 -10.67
CA LEU A 105 1.56 -6.55 -10.88
C LEU A 105 2.77 -5.81 -11.42
N VAL A 106 3.90 -5.88 -10.70
CA VAL A 106 5.07 -5.02 -10.97
C VAL A 106 5.88 -5.50 -12.17
N SER A 107 6.00 -6.81 -12.38
CA SER A 107 6.88 -7.36 -13.42
C SER A 107 6.18 -7.52 -14.78
N LEU A 108 4.84 -7.61 -14.78
CA LEU A 108 4.07 -7.87 -15.99
C LEU A 108 2.99 -6.82 -16.23
N LEU A 109 2.01 -6.69 -15.33
CA LEU A 109 0.80 -5.94 -15.65
C LEU A 109 1.07 -4.44 -15.84
N PHE A 110 1.81 -3.80 -14.94
CA PHE A 110 2.18 -2.39 -15.11
C PHE A 110 3.09 -2.17 -16.33
N ARG A 111 3.99 -3.12 -16.63
CA ARG A 111 4.82 -3.06 -17.85
C ARG A 111 3.96 -3.08 -19.12
N LEU A 112 2.91 -3.91 -19.15
CA LEU A 112 1.97 -3.96 -20.27
C LEU A 112 1.12 -2.69 -20.37
N VAL A 113 0.64 -2.18 -19.24
CA VAL A 113 -0.11 -0.90 -19.19
C VAL A 113 0.70 0.24 -19.79
N ASP A 114 1.97 0.36 -19.38
CA ASP A 114 2.89 1.38 -19.87
C ASP A 114 3.20 1.18 -21.37
N LYS A 115 3.63 -0.04 -21.76
CA LYS A 115 4.00 -0.36 -23.15
C LYS A 115 2.87 -0.10 -24.15
N TYR A 116 1.63 -0.40 -23.77
CA TYR A 116 0.48 -0.31 -24.65
C TYR A 116 -0.39 0.93 -24.41
N ALA A 117 0.01 1.83 -23.51
CA ALA A 117 -0.80 2.99 -23.12
C ALA A 117 -2.27 2.59 -22.86
N ILE A 118 -2.47 1.60 -21.99
CA ILE A 118 -3.81 1.12 -21.62
C ILE A 118 -4.53 2.22 -20.84
N ALA A 119 -5.84 2.37 -21.07
CA ALA A 119 -6.66 3.38 -20.43
C ALA A 119 -6.45 3.51 -18.90
N GLU A 120 -6.41 4.75 -18.41
CA GLU A 120 -6.16 5.09 -16.99
C GLU A 120 -7.17 4.43 -16.03
N ALA A 121 -8.40 4.15 -16.47
CA ALA A 121 -9.37 3.42 -15.65
C ALA A 121 -8.89 2.01 -15.24
N VAL A 122 -8.21 1.30 -16.15
CA VAL A 122 -7.63 -0.03 -15.87
C VAL A 122 -6.40 0.13 -14.98
N ALA A 123 -5.53 1.10 -15.28
CA ALA A 123 -4.37 1.41 -14.45
C ALA A 123 -4.77 1.76 -13.00
N ALA A 124 -5.83 2.54 -12.82
CA ALA A 124 -6.36 2.92 -11.52
C ALA A 124 -6.79 1.70 -10.69
N ASN A 125 -7.46 0.71 -11.29
CA ASN A 125 -7.82 -0.54 -10.61
C ASN A 125 -6.56 -1.32 -10.18
N LEU A 126 -5.55 -1.42 -11.05
CA LEU A 126 -4.28 -2.06 -10.72
C LEU A 126 -3.55 -1.34 -9.58
N ARG A 127 -3.62 -0.01 -9.50
CA ARG A 127 -3.09 0.76 -8.36
C ARG A 127 -3.82 0.44 -7.05
N VAL A 128 -5.11 0.08 -7.07
CA VAL A 128 -5.80 -0.43 -5.87
C VAL A 128 -5.22 -1.77 -5.43
N HIS A 129 -4.97 -2.70 -6.36
CA HIS A 129 -4.30 -3.97 -6.02
C HIS A 129 -2.87 -3.75 -5.50
N LEU A 130 -2.13 -2.80 -6.08
CA LEU A 130 -0.80 -2.43 -5.61
C LEU A 130 -0.85 -1.96 -4.15
N ARG A 131 -1.77 -1.06 -3.81
CA ARG A 131 -1.97 -0.61 -2.41
C ARG A 131 -2.41 -1.73 -1.49
N ALA A 132 -3.23 -2.67 -1.97
CA ALA A 132 -3.64 -3.82 -1.18
C ALA A 132 -2.49 -4.75 -0.80
N ASN A 133 -1.38 -4.73 -1.54
CA ASN A 133 -0.15 -5.47 -1.22
C ASN A 133 0.74 -4.75 -0.19
N ALA A 134 0.54 -3.45 0.05
CA ALA A 134 1.44 -2.64 0.88
C ALA A 134 1.61 -3.14 2.33
N PRO A 135 0.59 -3.69 3.03
CA PRO A 135 0.80 -4.23 4.37
C PRO A 135 1.77 -5.43 4.43
N ALA A 136 1.84 -6.22 3.35
CA ALA A 136 2.71 -7.40 3.27
C ALA A 136 4.09 -7.06 2.70
N TYR A 137 4.15 -6.16 1.71
CA TYR A 137 5.35 -5.80 0.96
C TYR A 137 5.53 -4.27 0.88
N PRO A 138 5.68 -3.60 2.03
CA PRO A 138 5.60 -2.15 2.10
C PRO A 138 6.73 -1.45 1.36
N LEU A 139 7.95 -2.00 1.41
CA LEU A 139 9.13 -1.36 0.85
C LEU A 139 9.17 -1.50 -0.66
N GLU A 140 8.76 -2.67 -1.18
CA GLU A 140 8.67 -2.99 -2.59
C GLU A 140 7.56 -2.17 -3.27
N VAL A 141 6.37 -2.09 -2.63
CA VAL A 141 5.28 -1.25 -3.13
C VAL A 141 5.67 0.22 -3.12
N TYR A 142 6.31 0.69 -2.04
CA TYR A 142 6.80 2.07 -1.94
C TYR A 142 7.84 2.39 -3.01
N GLY A 143 8.84 1.52 -3.19
CA GLY A 143 9.91 1.68 -4.17
C GLY A 143 9.37 1.71 -5.59
N PHE A 144 8.50 0.75 -5.93
CA PHE A 144 7.82 0.70 -7.23
C PHE A 144 6.97 1.94 -7.50
N ALA A 145 6.10 2.32 -6.55
CA ALA A 145 5.26 3.49 -6.69
C ALA A 145 6.09 4.78 -6.86
N THR A 146 7.20 4.91 -6.15
CA THR A 146 8.09 6.07 -6.28
C THR A 146 8.80 6.10 -7.63
N LEU A 147 9.23 4.93 -8.14
CA LEU A 147 9.89 4.83 -9.45
C LEU A 147 8.96 5.28 -10.60
N HIS A 148 7.67 5.02 -10.46
CA HIS A 148 6.64 5.34 -11.45
C HIS A 148 5.81 6.60 -11.11
N GLU A 149 6.32 7.47 -10.23
CA GLU A 149 5.69 8.75 -9.87
C GLU A 149 4.24 8.62 -9.35
N MET A 150 3.92 7.48 -8.73
CA MET A 150 2.62 7.20 -8.11
C MET A 150 2.62 7.70 -6.66
N ASP A 151 2.63 9.03 -6.49
CA ASP A 151 2.84 9.70 -5.19
C ASP A 151 1.86 9.26 -4.10
N TRP A 152 0.59 9.05 -4.45
CA TRP A 152 -0.43 8.62 -3.50
C TRP A 152 -0.19 7.19 -3.01
N GLU A 153 0.10 6.26 -3.93
CA GLU A 153 0.41 4.86 -3.64
C GLU A 153 1.68 4.74 -2.80
N ALA A 154 2.70 5.52 -3.13
CA ALA A 154 3.93 5.61 -2.34
C ALA A 154 3.63 6.13 -0.92
N SER A 155 2.84 7.21 -0.81
CA SER A 155 2.45 7.74 0.49
C SER A 155 1.66 6.73 1.32
N GLU A 156 0.70 6.02 0.71
CA GLU A 156 -0.07 4.96 1.35
C GLU A 156 0.82 3.81 1.83
N ALA A 157 1.79 3.37 1.03
CA ALA A 157 2.69 2.28 1.42
C ALA A 157 3.63 2.68 2.56
N SER A 158 4.04 3.95 2.62
CA SER A 158 5.00 4.45 3.62
C SER A 158 4.58 4.21 5.07
N GLN A 159 3.27 4.13 5.37
CA GLN A 159 2.79 3.89 6.74
C GLN A 159 3.07 2.48 7.27
N PHE A 160 3.32 1.53 6.37
CA PHE A 160 3.57 0.12 6.68
C PHE A 160 5.08 -0.19 6.70
N VAL A 161 5.92 0.74 6.24
CA VAL A 161 7.38 0.56 6.21
C VAL A 161 7.93 0.53 7.64
N ARG A 162 8.67 -0.53 7.96
CA ARG A 162 9.35 -0.70 9.25
C ARG A 162 10.47 0.32 9.41
N PRO A 163 11.01 0.55 10.63
CA PRO A 163 12.17 1.42 10.81
C PRO A 163 13.28 1.09 9.79
N MET A 164 13.80 2.09 9.07
CA MET A 164 14.73 1.84 7.96
C MET A 164 15.98 1.06 8.40
N ALA A 165 16.41 1.28 9.64
CA ALA A 165 17.53 0.57 10.26
C ALA A 165 17.30 -0.95 10.45
N SER A 166 16.06 -1.43 10.31
CA SER A 166 15.72 -2.87 10.44
C SER A 166 15.85 -3.66 9.13
N TYR A 167 15.97 -2.97 7.99
CA TYR A 167 16.10 -3.62 6.68
C TYR A 167 17.56 -3.97 6.38
N ARG A 168 17.75 -5.04 5.63
CA ARG A 168 19.06 -5.37 5.06
C ARG A 168 19.37 -4.44 3.89
N LEU A 169 20.66 -4.34 3.54
CA LEU A 169 21.08 -3.58 2.36
C LEU A 169 20.43 -4.08 1.08
N ASP A 170 20.29 -5.41 0.93
CA ASP A 170 19.64 -6.04 -0.21
C ASP A 170 18.15 -5.63 -0.32
N ASP A 171 17.47 -5.49 0.82
CA ASP A 171 16.06 -5.08 0.85
C ASP A 171 15.93 -3.60 0.44
N ILE A 172 16.85 -2.74 0.87
CA ILE A 172 16.86 -1.31 0.57
C ILE A 172 17.12 -1.04 -0.92
N ALA A 173 17.76 -1.95 -1.62
CA ALA A 173 18.08 -1.82 -3.04
C ALA A 173 16.84 -1.67 -3.95
N VAL A 174 15.65 -2.01 -3.47
CA VAL A 174 14.37 -1.78 -4.19
C VAL A 174 13.99 -0.30 -4.28
N LEU A 175 14.61 0.57 -3.48
CA LEU A 175 14.36 2.00 -3.52
C LEU A 175 15.09 2.64 -4.70
N PRO A 176 14.40 3.41 -5.55
CA PRO A 176 14.98 3.92 -6.79
C PRO A 176 16.00 5.05 -6.56
N SER A 177 15.98 5.71 -5.39
CA SER A 177 16.86 6.86 -5.13
C SER A 177 17.16 7.09 -3.65
N VAL A 178 18.21 7.87 -3.38
CA VAL A 178 18.51 8.38 -2.04
C VAL A 178 17.39 9.30 -1.53
N ILE A 179 16.72 10.02 -2.43
CA ILE A 179 15.61 10.92 -2.08
C ILE A 179 14.43 10.13 -1.51
N SER A 180 14.04 9.02 -2.15
CA SER A 180 12.95 8.16 -1.66
C SER A 180 13.30 7.52 -0.31
N TYR A 181 14.56 7.07 -0.13
CA TYR A 181 15.03 6.62 1.17
C TYR A 181 14.94 7.72 2.25
N HIS A 182 15.40 8.94 1.94
CA HIS A 182 15.41 10.04 2.88
C HIS A 182 13.99 10.49 3.29
N LYS A 183 13.02 10.46 2.36
CA LYS A 183 11.61 10.74 2.66
C LYS A 183 11.08 9.81 3.76
N LEU A 184 11.36 8.50 3.67
CA LEU A 184 10.97 7.52 4.71
C LEU A 184 11.65 7.81 6.05
N VAL A 185 12.96 8.08 6.05
CA VAL A 185 13.71 8.40 7.27
C VAL A 185 13.15 9.65 7.96
N LYS A 186 12.82 10.71 7.20
CA LYS A 186 12.22 11.94 7.75
C LYS A 186 10.87 11.65 8.39
N LEU A 187 10.00 10.88 7.73
CA LEU A 187 8.71 10.47 8.28
C LEU A 187 8.88 9.70 9.60
N GLN A 188 9.79 8.72 9.62
CA GLN A 188 10.04 7.90 10.80
C GLN A 188 10.60 8.74 11.96
N HIS A 189 11.57 9.63 11.68
CA HIS A 189 12.12 10.53 12.67
C HIS A 189 11.06 11.48 13.26
N PHE A 190 10.24 12.07 12.40
CA PHE A 190 9.12 12.92 12.83
C PHE A 190 8.18 12.15 13.77
N ARG A 191 7.82 10.91 13.41
CA ARG A 191 6.94 10.07 14.22
C ARG A 191 7.54 9.73 15.57
N VAL A 192 8.82 9.33 15.62
CA VAL A 192 9.51 9.04 16.88
C VAL A 192 9.46 10.25 17.80
N LYS A 193 9.82 11.43 17.28
CA LYS A 193 9.79 12.67 18.06
C LYS A 193 8.38 13.00 18.56
N ALA A 194 7.37 12.91 17.69
CA ALA A 194 5.99 13.21 18.07
C ALA A 194 5.44 12.21 19.11
N LEU A 195 5.79 10.93 19.01
CA LEU A 195 5.43 9.92 20.01
C LEU A 195 6.09 10.19 21.37
N GLN A 196 7.38 10.55 21.36
CA GLN A 196 8.12 10.94 22.55
C GLN A 196 7.50 12.18 23.22
N ASP A 197 7.20 13.21 22.43
CA ASP A 197 6.57 14.45 22.91
C ASP A 197 5.18 14.16 23.52
N LEU A 198 4.35 13.35 22.85
CA LEU A 198 3.04 12.94 23.37
C LEU A 198 3.16 12.18 24.70
N LEU A 199 4.06 11.21 24.76
CA LEU A 199 4.27 10.41 25.97
C LEU A 199 4.71 11.31 27.15
N LEU A 200 5.66 12.23 26.92
CA LEU A 200 6.14 13.18 27.93
C LEU A 200 5.10 14.23 28.35
N ALA A 201 4.13 14.53 27.48
CA ALA A 201 3.05 15.45 27.82
C ALA A 201 1.90 14.78 28.60
N GLU A 202 1.75 13.45 28.53
CA GLU A 202 0.60 12.77 29.13
C GLU A 202 0.75 12.58 30.66
N GLU A 203 -0.25 13.03 31.40
CA GLU A 203 -0.36 12.86 32.85
C GLU A 203 -1.40 11.79 33.20
N ILE A 204 -1.11 10.95 34.21
CA ILE A 204 -2.08 9.95 34.70
C ILE A 204 -3.28 10.60 35.40
N PHE A 205 -3.10 11.79 35.99
CA PHE A 205 -4.15 12.60 36.62
C PHE A 205 -4.11 14.03 36.07
N PRO A 206 -4.71 14.29 34.90
CA PRO A 206 -4.72 15.62 34.30
C PRO A 206 -5.29 16.66 35.26
N HIS A 207 -4.49 17.67 35.60
CA HIS A 207 -4.86 18.72 36.58
C HIS A 207 -5.27 18.16 37.97
N GLY A 208 -4.83 16.95 38.33
CA GLY A 208 -5.20 16.26 39.57
C GLY A 208 -6.60 15.64 39.56
N TYR A 209 -7.34 15.68 38.44
CA TYR A 209 -8.66 15.09 38.35
C TYR A 209 -8.60 13.56 38.50
N GLY A 210 -9.47 13.00 39.34
CA GLY A 210 -9.53 11.55 39.59
C GLY A 210 -8.37 11.00 40.42
N ALA A 211 -7.51 11.86 40.99
CA ALA A 211 -6.39 11.44 41.83
C ALA A 211 -6.86 10.63 43.03
N CYS A 212 -6.23 9.47 43.26
CA CYS A 212 -6.50 8.64 44.42
C CYS A 212 -5.83 9.23 45.66
N THR A 213 -6.59 9.58 46.69
CA THR A 213 -6.04 10.18 47.92
C THR A 213 -5.01 9.29 48.63
N THR A 214 -5.13 7.96 48.51
CA THR A 214 -4.23 7.00 49.15
C THR A 214 -2.98 6.68 48.32
N HIS A 215 -3.08 6.64 46.99
CA HIS A 215 -2.03 6.12 46.11
C HIS A 215 -1.54 7.12 45.05
N ASN A 216 -1.88 8.41 45.17
CA ASN A 216 -1.52 9.42 44.17
C ASN A 216 -0.02 9.40 43.85
N GLU A 217 0.83 9.50 44.87
CA GLU A 217 2.28 9.59 44.70
C GLU A 217 2.88 8.33 44.09
N SER A 218 2.49 7.14 44.58
CA SER A 218 2.98 5.87 44.06
C SER A 218 2.51 5.61 42.62
N THR A 219 1.30 6.03 42.28
CA THR A 219 0.71 5.89 40.94
C THR A 219 1.43 6.80 39.95
N THR A 220 1.60 8.08 40.29
CA THR A 220 2.35 9.06 39.48
C THR A 220 3.80 8.63 39.28
N THR A 221 4.46 8.14 40.34
CA THR A 221 5.84 7.65 40.26
C THR A 221 5.97 6.45 39.32
N SER A 222 5.02 5.51 39.40
CA SER A 222 5.01 4.32 38.53
C SER A 222 4.75 4.68 37.07
N TRP A 223 3.80 5.59 36.83
CA TRP A 223 3.55 6.17 35.50
C TRP A 223 4.79 6.84 34.91
N ASP A 224 5.41 7.74 35.67
CA ASP A 224 6.62 8.45 35.25
C ASP A 224 7.80 7.52 34.98
N ARG A 225 7.96 6.49 35.81
CA ARG A 225 9.00 5.48 35.63
C ARG A 225 8.80 4.73 34.32
N GLN A 226 7.60 4.22 34.04
CA GLN A 226 7.31 3.48 32.82
C GLN A 226 7.52 4.34 31.58
N ARG A 227 6.99 5.57 31.63
CA ARG A 227 7.18 6.57 30.58
C ARG A 227 8.65 6.81 30.27
N LYS A 228 9.48 7.12 31.29
CA LYS A 228 10.91 7.37 31.12
C LYS A 228 11.65 6.12 30.60
N ALA A 229 11.26 4.93 31.04
CA ALA A 229 11.84 3.67 30.56
C ALA A 229 11.47 3.37 29.09
N LEU A 230 10.29 3.80 28.64
CA LEU A 230 9.84 3.62 27.26
C LEU A 230 10.53 4.59 26.29
N MET A 231 10.83 5.83 26.72
CA MET A 231 11.41 6.88 25.87
C MET A 231 12.60 6.45 24.99
N GLY A 232 13.54 5.69 25.56
CA GLY A 232 14.74 5.22 24.86
C GLY A 232 14.51 4.07 23.88
N ARG A 233 13.31 3.49 23.87
CA ARG A 233 12.94 2.32 23.07
C ARG A 233 11.88 2.63 21.99
N ILE A 234 11.38 3.87 21.95
CA ILE A 234 10.39 4.29 20.95
C ILE A 234 11.04 4.32 19.57
N ASP A 235 10.43 3.59 18.65
CA ASP A 235 10.63 3.70 17.21
C ASP A 235 9.35 4.19 16.50
N SER A 236 9.38 4.29 15.16
CA SER A 236 8.26 4.80 14.38
C SER A 236 7.03 3.88 14.35
N ALA A 237 7.19 2.61 14.74
CA ALA A 237 6.14 1.58 14.72
C ALA A 237 5.64 1.21 16.13
N THR A 238 6.25 1.74 17.19
CA THR A 238 5.95 1.42 18.58
C THR A 238 4.50 1.77 18.95
N ASP A 239 3.78 0.80 19.52
CA ASP A 239 2.49 1.03 20.17
C ASP A 239 2.72 1.56 21.59
N VAL A 240 2.93 2.87 21.69
CA VAL A 240 3.21 3.54 22.97
C VAL A 240 2.09 3.31 23.99
N ALA A 241 0.83 3.30 23.57
CA ALA A 241 -0.30 3.07 24.47
C ALA A 241 -0.34 1.62 24.94
N GLY A 242 -0.12 0.66 24.03
CA GLY A 242 0.04 -0.76 24.38
C GLY A 242 1.15 -0.98 25.40
N GLU A 243 2.33 -0.38 25.22
CA GLU A 243 3.46 -0.47 26.15
C GLU A 243 3.16 0.17 27.52
N MET A 244 2.37 1.26 27.56
CA MET A 244 1.91 1.88 28.81
C MET A 244 0.79 1.06 29.48
N SER A 245 0.01 0.29 28.73
CA SER A 245 -1.09 -0.53 29.26
C SER A 245 -0.62 -1.61 30.24
N ALA A 246 0.65 -2.01 30.19
CA ALA A 246 1.26 -2.92 31.16
C ALA A 246 1.15 -2.44 32.61
N LEU A 247 1.01 -1.13 32.85
CA LEU A 247 0.78 -0.58 34.19
C LEU A 247 -0.61 -0.86 34.74
N THR A 248 -1.60 -1.15 33.89
CA THR A 248 -2.99 -1.36 34.34
C THR A 248 -3.08 -2.51 35.35
N GLU A 249 -2.32 -3.59 35.13
CA GLU A 249 -2.23 -4.74 36.06
C GLU A 249 -1.69 -4.34 37.44
N THR A 250 -0.76 -3.39 37.49
CA THR A 250 -0.16 -2.89 38.75
C THR A 250 -1.20 -2.19 39.63
N PHE A 251 -2.27 -1.65 39.04
CA PHE A 251 -3.27 -0.85 39.75
C PHE A 251 -4.61 -1.56 39.99
N VAL A 252 -4.73 -2.85 39.63
CA VAL A 252 -5.99 -3.62 39.73
C VAL A 252 -6.59 -3.60 41.14
N ALA A 253 -5.76 -3.58 42.18
CA ALA A 253 -6.22 -3.55 43.57
C ALA A 253 -6.93 -2.24 43.97
N CYS A 254 -6.71 -1.13 43.25
CA CYS A 254 -7.34 0.15 43.53
C CYS A 254 -8.18 0.62 42.34
N LYS A 255 -9.51 0.54 42.46
CA LYS A 255 -10.47 0.92 41.41
C LYS A 255 -10.23 2.31 40.82
N SER A 256 -9.85 3.31 41.64
CA SER A 256 -9.59 4.67 41.16
C SER A 256 -8.31 4.75 40.34
N CYS A 257 -7.21 4.14 40.79
CA CYS A 257 -5.94 4.14 40.07
C CYS A 257 -6.03 3.33 38.78
N TYR A 258 -6.70 2.17 38.82
CA TYR A 258 -6.97 1.36 37.64
C TYR A 258 -7.72 2.17 36.57
N LYS A 259 -8.84 2.79 36.95
CA LYS A 259 -9.63 3.63 36.02
C LYS A 259 -8.83 4.80 35.45
N ALA A 260 -8.05 5.49 36.27
CA ALA A 260 -7.22 6.59 35.82
C ALA A 260 -6.15 6.12 34.81
N CYS A 261 -5.48 5.00 35.11
CA CYS A 261 -4.50 4.41 34.20
C CYS A 261 -5.14 3.97 32.87
N THR A 262 -6.29 3.30 32.90
CA THR A 262 -7.02 2.92 31.69
C THR A 262 -7.38 4.14 30.85
N ALA A 263 -7.96 5.17 31.47
CA ALA A 263 -8.35 6.40 30.76
C ALA A 263 -7.13 7.14 30.16
N ALA A 264 -6.03 7.24 30.90
CA ALA A 264 -4.79 7.85 30.40
C ALA A 264 -4.20 7.07 29.22
N VAL A 265 -4.20 5.73 29.28
CA VAL A 265 -3.75 4.85 28.19
C VAL A 265 -4.67 4.98 26.96
N GLU A 266 -5.99 5.01 27.14
CA GLU A 266 -6.95 5.21 26.05
C GLU A 266 -6.78 6.59 25.39
N MET A 267 -6.56 7.64 26.19
CA MET A 267 -6.28 8.98 25.68
C MET A 267 -4.97 9.03 24.89
N LEU A 268 -3.93 8.36 25.40
CA LEU A 268 -2.66 8.24 24.70
C LEU A 268 -2.82 7.47 23.39
N ALA A 269 -3.55 6.36 23.38
CA ALA A 269 -3.87 5.60 22.17
C ALA A 269 -4.57 6.49 21.13
N TYR A 270 -5.58 7.26 21.57
CA TYR A 270 -6.30 8.20 20.71
C TYR A 270 -5.35 9.27 20.11
N LYS A 271 -4.49 9.89 20.92
CA LYS A 271 -3.52 10.89 20.45
C LYS A 271 -2.49 10.29 19.49
N CYS A 272 -1.93 9.12 19.81
CA CYS A 272 -0.99 8.39 18.97
C CYS A 272 -1.60 7.99 17.61
N LYS A 273 -2.89 7.59 17.58
CA LYS A 273 -3.60 7.27 16.33
C LYS A 273 -3.75 8.48 15.40
N ARG A 274 -3.70 9.71 15.92
CA ARG A 274 -3.81 10.96 15.14
C ARG A 274 -2.48 11.46 14.59
N LEU A 275 -1.36 10.85 14.96
CA LEU A 275 -0.07 11.24 14.42
C LEU A 275 0.03 10.90 12.92
N PRO A 276 0.66 11.75 12.10
CA PRO A 276 0.99 11.46 10.72
C PRO A 276 1.67 10.10 10.57
N ARG A 277 1.07 9.25 9.74
CA ARG A 277 1.60 7.92 9.41
C ARG A 277 2.13 7.80 8.00
N ARG A 278 1.70 8.70 7.11
CA ARG A 278 2.02 8.71 5.69
C ARG A 278 2.82 9.95 5.31
N LEU A 279 3.50 9.90 4.17
CA LEU A 279 4.30 11.02 3.67
C LEU A 279 3.45 12.26 3.37
N ASP A 280 2.26 12.10 2.79
CA ASP A 280 1.32 13.18 2.45
C ASP A 280 0.81 13.95 3.69
N GLN A 281 0.91 13.36 4.87
CA GLN A 281 0.44 13.94 6.13
C GLN A 281 1.50 14.79 6.82
N VAL A 282 2.75 14.78 6.35
CA VAL A 282 3.83 15.57 6.93
C VAL A 282 4.09 16.78 6.02
N SER A 283 3.59 17.94 6.43
CA SER A 283 3.94 19.22 5.82
C SER A 283 5.48 19.40 5.90
N ASN A 284 6.16 19.66 4.78
CA ASN A 284 7.63 19.79 4.61
C ASN A 284 8.42 18.55 4.11
N LEU A 285 7.78 17.59 3.44
CA LEU A 285 8.46 16.49 2.72
C LEU A 285 8.57 16.70 1.19
N TRP A 286 8.20 17.89 0.71
CA TRP A 286 8.26 18.31 -0.69
C TRP A 286 9.24 19.47 -0.85
#